data_AF-A0A3R7W1P0-F1
#
_entry.id   AF-A0A3R7W1P0-F1
#
_cell.length_a   1.000
_cell.length_b   1.000
_cell.length_c   1.000
_cell.angle_alpha   90.00
_cell.angle_beta   90.00
_cell.angle_gamma   90.00
#
_symmetry.space_group_name_H-M   'P 1'
#
loop_
_entity.id
_entity.type
_entity.pdbx_description
1 polymer ?
#
loop_
_entity_poly.entity_id
_entity_poly.type
_entity_poly.pdbx_seq_one_letter_code
_entity_poly.pdbx_strand_id
1 'polypeptide(L)'
;MVNIIQLDLYRERRAAAQKFNRKARPRTAYKFMKVQAFEKLTLEIDNMLEGKARDRAMPDAVAMAAGHYAAMRLFQNYGRAQTLAFFEDCIQTAEICDEIIAQLDDELV
;
A
#
# COMPACT_ATOMS: atom_id res chain seq x y z
N MET A 1 -34.68 -46.18 0.90
CA MET A 1 -35.41 -44.94 0.54
C MET A 1 -34.44 -44.01 -0.18
N VAL A 2 -34.68 -43.69 -1.45
CA VAL A 2 -33.82 -42.77 -2.21
C VAL A 2 -34.26 -41.34 -1.89
N ASN A 3 -33.37 -40.55 -1.32
CA ASN A 3 -33.63 -39.16 -1.00
C ASN A 3 -33.35 -38.31 -2.26
N ILE A 4 -34.35 -38.15 -3.12
CA ILE A 4 -34.23 -37.39 -4.35
C ILE A 4 -34.27 -35.90 -4.00
N ILE A 5 -33.12 -35.24 -4.10
CA ILE A 5 -33.04 -33.79 -3.93
C ILE A 5 -33.68 -33.16 -5.17
N GLN A 6 -34.78 -32.46 -4.97
CA GLN A 6 -35.40 -31.59 -5.97
C GLN A 6 -34.41 -30.47 -6.31
N LEU A 7 -33.79 -30.57 -7.48
CA LEU A 7 -32.67 -29.71 -7.89
C LEU A 7 -33.06 -28.23 -7.90
N ASP A 8 -34.31 -27.94 -8.28
CA ASP A 8 -34.85 -26.58 -8.38
C ASP A 8 -34.99 -25.93 -7.00
N LEU A 9 -35.56 -26.66 -6.04
CA LEU A 9 -35.67 -26.20 -4.64
C LEU A 9 -34.30 -25.99 -3.99
N TYR A 10 -33.32 -26.83 -4.33
CA TYR A 10 -31.95 -26.65 -3.85
C TYR A 10 -31.29 -25.38 -4.43
N ARG A 11 -31.51 -25.12 -5.73
CA ARG A 11 -31.01 -23.91 -6.41
C ARG A 11 -31.64 -22.63 -5.85
N GLU A 12 -32.94 -22.63 -5.60
CA GLU A 12 -33.65 -21.49 -5.01
C GLU A 12 -33.17 -21.20 -3.58
N ARG A 13 -33.02 -22.24 -2.75
CA ARG A 13 -32.47 -22.10 -1.38
C ARG A 13 -31.04 -21.57 -1.41
N ARG A 14 -30.21 -22.01 -2.34
CA ARG A 14 -28.85 -21.46 -2.52
C ARG A 14 -28.88 -20.00 -2.97
N ALA A 15 -29.76 -19.64 -3.90
CA ALA A 15 -29.89 -18.26 -4.37
C ALA A 15 -30.37 -17.31 -3.26
N ALA A 16 -31.31 -17.77 -2.42
CA ALA A 16 -31.79 -17.02 -1.25
C ALA A 16 -30.70 -16.86 -0.17
N ALA A 17 -29.95 -17.92 0.15
CA ALA A 17 -28.83 -17.86 1.09
C ALA A 17 -27.69 -16.94 0.58
N GLN A 18 -27.44 -16.93 -0.74
CA GLN A 18 -26.45 -16.06 -1.36
C GLN A 18 -26.87 -14.59 -1.36
N LYS A 19 -28.17 -14.28 -1.44
CA LYS A 19 -28.70 -12.91 -1.29
C LYS A 19 -28.56 -12.38 0.14
N PHE A 20 -28.71 -13.23 1.16
CA PHE A 20 -28.53 -12.83 2.56
C PHE A 20 -27.07 -12.49 2.90
N ASN A 21 -26.11 -13.21 2.28
CA ASN A 21 -24.67 -12.99 2.45
C ASN A 21 -24.11 -11.77 1.67
N ARG A 22 -24.93 -11.13 0.83
CA ARG A 22 -24.56 -9.91 0.09
C ARG A 22 -24.71 -8.62 0.89
N LYS A 23 -25.15 -8.67 2.16
CA LYS A 23 -24.94 -7.57 3.14
C LYS A 23 -23.48 -7.48 3.59
N ALA A 24 -22.55 -7.71 2.65
CA ALA A 24 -21.14 -7.49 2.81
C ALA A 24 -20.92 -5.99 2.99
N ARG A 25 -20.44 -5.59 4.17
CA ARG A 25 -19.84 -4.29 4.43
C ARG A 25 -19.00 -3.89 3.20
N PRO A 26 -19.16 -2.68 2.64
CA PRO A 26 -18.60 -2.36 1.33
C PRO A 26 -17.08 -2.52 1.38
N ARG A 27 -16.54 -3.51 0.63
CA ARG A 27 -15.10 -3.83 0.56
C ARG A 27 -14.26 -2.60 0.16
N THR A 28 -14.87 -1.64 -0.52
CA THR A 28 -14.33 -0.32 -0.84
C THR A 28 -14.02 0.49 0.42
N ALA A 29 -14.96 0.62 1.36
CA ALA A 29 -14.73 1.39 2.59
C ALA A 29 -13.55 0.85 3.41
N TYR A 30 -13.40 -0.49 3.49
CA TYR A 30 -12.26 -1.10 4.16
C TYR A 30 -10.92 -0.80 3.47
N LYS A 31 -10.87 -0.82 2.13
CA LYS A 31 -9.68 -0.42 1.37
C LYS A 31 -9.34 1.06 1.60
N PHE A 32 -10.31 1.95 1.51
CA PHE A 32 -10.11 3.39 1.74
C PHE A 32 -9.61 3.69 3.15
N MET A 33 -10.19 3.07 4.18
CA MET A 33 -9.70 3.25 5.56
C MET A 33 -8.26 2.76 5.74
N LYS A 34 -7.87 1.69 5.03
CA LYS A 34 -6.49 1.18 5.08
C LYS A 34 -5.51 2.12 4.38
N VAL A 35 -5.90 2.73 3.27
CA VAL A 35 -5.09 3.74 2.56
C VAL A 35 -4.88 4.96 3.45
N GLN A 36 -5.95 5.52 4.04
CA GLN A 36 -5.84 6.68 4.95
C GLN A 36 -4.97 6.38 6.18
N ALA A 37 -5.11 5.19 6.76
CA ALA A 37 -4.28 4.79 7.89
C ALA A 37 -2.79 4.69 7.49
N PHE A 38 -2.52 4.23 6.28
CA PHE A 38 -1.16 4.16 5.74
C PHE A 38 -0.59 5.55 5.47
N GLU A 39 -1.33 6.44 4.81
CA GLU A 39 -0.93 7.84 4.58
C GLU A 39 -0.62 8.56 5.90
N LYS A 40 -1.47 8.39 6.92
CA LYS A 40 -1.22 8.97 8.25
C LYS A 40 0.09 8.46 8.85
N LEU A 41 0.35 7.16 8.74
CA LEU A 41 1.58 6.56 9.24
C LEU A 41 2.81 7.07 8.49
N THR A 42 2.73 7.20 7.16
CA THR A 42 3.81 7.78 6.35
C THR A 42 4.14 9.19 6.83
N LEU A 43 3.13 10.04 6.99
CA LEU A 43 3.30 11.42 7.46
C LEU A 43 3.88 11.49 8.89
N GLU A 44 3.50 10.58 9.78
CA GLU A 44 4.09 10.48 11.12
C GLU A 44 5.58 10.11 11.06
N ILE A 45 5.95 9.17 10.19
CA ILE A 45 7.33 8.74 9.99
C ILE A 45 8.17 9.88 9.37
N ASP A 46 7.64 10.57 8.37
CA ASP A 46 8.34 11.68 7.70
C ASP A 46 8.67 12.80 8.69
N ASN A 47 7.69 13.22 9.50
CA ASN A 47 7.91 14.22 10.55
C ASN A 47 8.95 13.78 11.58
N MET A 48 8.94 12.49 11.96
CA MET A 48 9.94 11.93 12.89
C MET A 48 11.34 11.96 12.28
N LEU A 49 11.49 11.58 11.01
CA LEU A 49 12.78 11.58 10.31
C LEU A 49 13.29 13.00 10.11
N GLU A 50 12.41 13.93 9.74
CA GLU A 50 12.76 15.35 9.60
C GLU A 50 13.22 15.96 10.92
N GLY A 51 12.52 15.66 12.03
CA GLY A 51 12.94 16.08 13.36
C GLY A 51 14.35 15.57 13.71
N LYS A 52 14.62 14.27 13.46
CA LYS A 52 15.96 13.69 13.67
C LYS A 52 17.03 14.32 12.79
N ALA A 53 16.71 14.63 11.54
CA ALA A 53 17.62 15.27 10.60
C ALA A 53 18.02 16.67 11.08
N ARG A 54 17.05 17.46 11.58
CA ARG A 54 17.28 18.77 12.17
C ARG A 54 18.11 18.70 13.45
N ASP A 55 17.75 17.81 14.37
CA ASP A 55 18.42 17.68 15.68
C ASP A 55 19.91 17.31 15.55
N ARG A 56 20.25 16.48 14.56
CA ARG A 56 21.62 16.00 14.36
C ARG A 56 22.41 16.77 13.30
N ALA A 57 21.78 17.70 12.58
CA ALA A 57 22.34 18.38 11.41
C ALA A 57 22.96 17.42 10.37
N MET A 58 22.38 16.23 10.22
CA MET A 58 22.88 15.17 9.33
C MET A 58 21.70 14.51 8.58
N PRO A 59 21.05 15.23 7.66
CA PRO A 59 19.88 14.71 6.93
C PRO A 59 20.21 13.44 6.14
N ASP A 60 21.34 13.42 5.43
CA ASP A 60 21.73 12.28 4.57
C ASP A 60 21.98 11.01 5.37
N ALA A 61 22.59 11.13 6.56
CA ALA A 61 22.85 9.99 7.43
C ALA A 61 21.56 9.40 8.01
N VAL A 62 20.57 10.26 8.32
CA VAL A 62 19.25 9.82 8.77
C VAL A 62 18.52 9.08 7.64
N ALA A 63 18.55 9.61 6.42
CA ALA A 63 17.97 8.97 5.25
C ALA A 63 18.62 7.60 4.97
N MET A 64 19.96 7.54 4.97
CA MET A 64 20.69 6.27 4.80
C MET A 64 20.32 5.22 5.86
N ALA A 65 20.29 5.62 7.14
CA ALA A 65 19.96 4.71 8.22
C ALA A 65 18.52 4.18 8.13
N ALA A 66 17.56 5.06 7.79
CA ALA A 66 16.18 4.68 7.58
C ALA A 66 16.02 3.73 6.38
N GLY A 67 16.68 4.04 5.26
CA GLY A 67 16.70 3.19 4.08
C GLY A 67 17.30 1.80 4.35
N HIS A 68 18.42 1.74 5.08
CA HIS A 68 19.03 0.47 5.49
C HIS A 68 18.07 -0.38 6.32
N TYR A 69 17.41 0.22 7.31
CA TYR A 69 16.42 -0.47 8.13
C TYR A 69 15.23 -0.98 7.30
N ALA A 70 14.68 -0.15 6.40
CA ALA A 70 13.58 -0.52 5.53
C ALA A 70 13.97 -1.71 4.61
N ALA A 71 15.15 -1.66 4.01
CA ALA A 71 15.65 -2.72 3.15
C ALA A 71 15.79 -4.05 3.88
N MET A 72 16.38 -4.02 5.08
CA MET A 72 16.50 -5.22 5.92
C MET A 72 15.12 -5.80 6.28
N ARG A 73 14.18 -4.96 6.70
CA ARG A 73 12.84 -5.40 7.11
C ARG A 73 12.04 -5.98 5.95
N LEU A 74 12.08 -5.34 4.79
CA LEU A 74 11.41 -5.84 3.60
C LEU A 74 12.01 -7.17 3.13
N PHE A 75 13.34 -7.27 3.14
CA PHE A 75 14.02 -8.50 2.77
C PHE A 75 13.66 -9.67 3.71
N GLN A 76 13.67 -9.42 5.02
CA GLN A 76 13.32 -10.44 6.02
C GLN A 76 11.87 -10.93 5.88
N ASN A 77 10.93 -10.05 5.54
CA ASN A 77 9.51 -10.37 5.53
C ASN A 77 9.02 -10.91 4.17
N TYR A 78 9.57 -10.40 3.06
CA TYR A 78 9.05 -10.65 1.72
C TYR A 78 10.06 -11.32 0.79
N GLY A 79 11.34 -11.32 1.14
CA GLY A 79 12.41 -11.90 0.34
C GLY A 79 12.98 -10.93 -0.70
N ARG A 80 13.98 -11.42 -1.44
CA ARG A 80 14.82 -10.61 -2.34
C ARG A 80 14.04 -9.94 -3.46
N ALA A 81 13.23 -10.72 -4.20
CA ALA A 81 12.60 -10.24 -5.42
C ALA A 81 11.61 -9.11 -5.14
N GLN A 82 10.76 -9.27 -4.14
CA GLN A 82 9.76 -8.29 -3.72
C GLN A 82 10.43 -7.02 -3.17
N THR A 83 11.52 -7.16 -2.43
CA THR A 83 12.24 -6.02 -1.88
C THR A 83 12.88 -5.17 -2.99
N LEU A 84 13.50 -5.81 -3.98
CA LEU A 84 14.08 -5.09 -5.11
C LEU A 84 13.03 -4.43 -5.98
N ALA A 85 11.93 -5.13 -6.26
CA ALA A 85 10.81 -4.53 -7.00
C ALA A 85 10.27 -3.28 -6.29
N PHE A 86 10.13 -3.33 -4.97
CA PHE A 86 9.70 -2.17 -4.18
C PHE A 86 10.67 -0.99 -4.30
N PHE A 87 11.98 -1.21 -4.17
CA PHE A 87 12.95 -0.12 -4.30
C PHE A 87 13.05 0.41 -5.74
N GLU A 88 12.89 -0.44 -6.74
CA GLU A 88 12.82 -0.03 -8.14
C GLU A 88 11.64 0.92 -8.36
N ASP A 89 10.44 0.55 -7.87
CA ASP A 89 9.25 1.41 -7.95
C ASP A 89 9.48 2.77 -7.26
N CYS A 90 10.18 2.79 -6.12
CA CYS A 90 10.54 4.02 -5.42
C CYS A 90 11.49 4.91 -6.25
N ILE A 91 12.53 4.31 -6.84
CA ILE A 91 13.50 5.03 -7.68
C ILE A 91 12.80 5.60 -8.91
N GLN A 92 12.02 4.78 -9.61
CA GLN A 92 11.26 5.20 -10.78
C GLN A 92 10.28 6.36 -10.44
N THR A 93 9.65 6.31 -9.27
CA THR A 93 8.78 7.42 -8.82
C THR A 93 9.57 8.71 -8.64
N ALA A 94 10.78 8.65 -8.05
CA ALA A 94 11.64 9.82 -7.89
C ALA A 94 12.09 10.39 -9.24
N GLU A 95 12.50 9.54 -10.18
CA GLU A 95 12.89 9.95 -11.54
C GLU A 95 11.75 10.67 -12.25
N ILE A 96 10.52 10.14 -12.19
CA ILE A 96 9.34 10.78 -12.77
C ILE A 96 9.08 12.15 -12.13
N CYS A 97 9.24 12.27 -10.81
CA CYS A 97 9.08 13.55 -10.12
C CYS A 97 10.12 14.57 -10.61
N ASP A 98 11.37 14.17 -10.78
CA ASP A 98 12.44 15.04 -11.28
C ASP A 98 12.16 15.48 -12.73
N GLU A 99 11.69 14.56 -13.59
CA GLU A 99 11.28 14.88 -14.97
C GLU A 99 10.12 15.89 -15.02
N ILE A 100 9.11 15.73 -14.16
CA ILE A 100 7.97 16.66 -14.08
C ILE A 100 8.45 18.05 -13.65
N ILE A 101 9.32 18.12 -12.64
CA ILE A 101 9.87 19.40 -12.16
C ILE A 101 10.65 20.09 -13.29
N ALA A 102 11.50 19.35 -14.00
CA ALA A 102 12.27 19.90 -15.11
C ALA A 102 11.37 20.44 -16.24
N GLN A 103 10.30 19.72 -16.60
CA GLN A 103 9.34 20.19 -17.60
C GLN A 103 8.61 21.47 -17.18
N LEU A 104 8.25 21.59 -15.89
CA LEU A 104 7.60 22.79 -15.36
C LEU A 104 8.54 24.00 -15.37
N ASP A 105 9.82 23.79 -15.06
CA ASP A 105 10.83 24.85 -15.11
C ASP A 105 11.07 25.32 -16.55
N ASP A 106 11.08 24.41 -17.53
CA ASP A 106 11.22 24.73 -18.96
C ASP A 106 9.99 25.46 -19.54
N GLU A 107 8.77 25.22 -19.03
CA GLU A 107 7.54 25.92 -19.44
C GLU A 107 7.41 27.34 -18.84
N LEU A 108 8.14 27.65 -17.77
CA LEU A 108 8.13 28.96 -17.11
C LEU A 108 9.17 29.96 -17.66
N VAL A 109 10.04 29.54 -18.59
CA VAL A 109 11.08 30.36 -19.26
C VAL A 109 10.62 30.79 -20.65
#